data_AF-B2ZGQ0-F1
#
_entry.id   AF-B2ZGQ0-F1
#
_cell.length_a   1.000
_cell.length_b   1.000
_cell.length_c   1.000
_cell.angle_alpha   90.00
_cell.angle_beta   90.00
_cell.angle_gamma   90.00
#
_symmetry.space_group_name_H-M   'P 1'
#
loop_
_entity.id
_entity.type
_entity.pdbx_description
1 polymer ?
#
loop_
_entity_poly.entity_id
_entity_poly.type
_entity_poly.pdbx_seq_one_letter_code
_entity_poly.pdbx_strand_id
1 'polypeptide(L)'
;MHIYVFAAYFGLSVAWCLPKPLPEGTEDKDQTATIPSLSAMLGALFLWMFWPSFNSALLRSPIERKNAVFNTYYAVAVSVVTAISGSSLAHPQGKISKTYVHSAVLAGGVAVGTSCHLIPSPWLAMV
;
A
#
# COMPACT_ATOMS: atom_id res chain seq x y z
N MET A 1 -1.80 -9.21 -9.62
CA MET A 1 -0.44 -9.77 -9.52
C MET A 1 0.45 -9.22 -10.60
N HIS A 2 0.11 -9.37 -11.89
CA HIS A 2 0.97 -8.91 -12.99
C HIS A 2 1.44 -7.46 -12.87
N ILE A 3 0.55 -6.51 -12.58
CA ILE A 3 0.90 -5.07 -12.51
C ILE A 3 1.83 -4.76 -11.33
N TYR A 4 1.47 -5.17 -10.11
CA TYR A 4 2.24 -4.84 -8.90
C TYR A 4 3.63 -5.47 -8.88
N VAL A 5 3.71 -6.75 -9.22
CA VAL A 5 4.97 -7.50 -9.22
C VAL A 5 5.89 -6.99 -10.33
N PHE A 6 5.36 -6.77 -11.53
CA PHE A 6 6.13 -6.19 -12.63
C PHE A 6 6.68 -4.81 -12.27
N ALA A 7 5.83 -3.90 -11.78
CA ALA A 7 6.25 -2.54 -11.46
C ALA A 7 7.33 -2.52 -10.37
N ALA A 8 7.22 -3.37 -9.35
CA ALA A 8 8.21 -3.46 -8.28
C ALA A 8 9.57 -3.94 -8.77
N TYR A 9 9.63 -5.07 -9.49
CA TYR A 9 10.91 -5.62 -9.97
C TYR A 9 11.51 -4.77 -11.10
N PHE A 10 10.68 -4.20 -11.97
CA PHE A 10 11.14 -3.27 -13.00
C PHE A 10 11.75 -2.01 -12.38
N GLY A 11 11.05 -1.38 -11.43
CA GLY A 11 11.54 -0.20 -10.73
C GLY A 11 12.85 -0.47 -9.99
N LEU A 12 12.96 -1.61 -9.30
CA LEU A 12 14.20 -2.03 -8.64
C LEU A 12 15.35 -2.22 -9.64
N SER A 13 15.07 -2.83 -10.79
CA SER A 13 16.08 -3.03 -11.85
C SER A 13 16.58 -1.69 -12.41
N VAL A 14 15.69 -0.74 -12.67
CA VAL A 14 16.08 0.60 -13.14
C VAL A 14 16.89 1.35 -12.09
N ALA A 15 16.48 1.29 -10.81
CA ALA A 15 17.21 1.90 -9.71
C ALA A 15 18.64 1.33 -9.57
N TRP A 16 18.80 0.03 -9.84
CA TRP A 16 20.11 -0.62 -9.80
C TRP A 16 20.96 -0.33 -11.04
N CYS A 17 20.36 -0.18 -12.22
CA CYS A 17 21.08 0.14 -13.45
C CYS A 17 21.51 1.62 -13.53
N LEU A 18 20.81 2.53 -12.84
CA LEU A 18 21.09 3.97 -12.84
C LEU A 18 21.31 4.52 -11.41
N PRO A 19 22.30 4.00 -10.67
CA PRO A 19 22.58 4.48 -9.32
C PRO A 19 23.14 5.90 -9.40
N LYS A 20 22.52 6.82 -8.67
CA LYS A 20 23.02 8.19 -8.52
C LYS A 20 24.04 8.20 -7.38
N PRO A 21 25.24 8.80 -7.56
CA PRO A 21 26.22 8.87 -6.49
C PRO A 21 25.62 9.62 -5.30
N LEU A 22 25.72 9.00 -4.11
CA LEU A 22 25.23 9.57 -2.86
C LEU A 22 26.06 10.84 -2.56
N PRO A 23 25.44 12.00 -2.30
CA PRO A 23 26.18 13.19 -1.92
C PRO A 23 26.96 12.90 -0.63
N GLU A 24 28.29 12.94 -0.70
CA GLU A 24 29.14 12.88 0.50
C GLU A 24 28.81 14.10 1.39
N GLY A 25 28.38 13.85 2.63
CA GLY A 25 28.24 14.91 3.64
C GLY A 25 26.82 15.29 4.05
N THR A 26 25.78 14.51 3.72
CA THR A 26 24.47 14.67 4.36
C THR A 26 24.01 13.38 5.03
N GLU A 27 24.68 13.01 6.12
CA GLU A 27 23.98 12.29 7.19
C GLU A 27 22.77 13.16 7.58
N ASP A 28 21.57 12.57 7.56
CA ASP A 28 20.29 13.20 7.92
C ASP A 28 19.60 14.18 6.94
N LYS A 29 19.75 14.02 5.62
CA LYS A 29 18.81 14.66 4.64
C LYS A 29 18.01 13.70 3.74
N ASP A 30 18.12 12.40 3.95
CA ASP A 30 17.23 11.42 3.29
C ASP A 30 15.92 11.19 4.07
N GLN A 31 15.81 11.75 5.28
CA GLN A 31 14.50 11.97 5.88
C GLN A 31 13.95 13.27 5.31
N THR A 32 12.93 13.18 4.46
CA THR A 32 12.15 14.35 4.00
C THR A 32 12.77 15.11 2.82
N ALA A 33 12.99 14.43 1.69
CA ALA A 33 12.67 15.09 0.42
C ALA A 33 11.17 15.36 0.45
N THR A 34 10.82 16.57 0.90
CA THR A 34 9.50 17.09 1.24
C THR A 34 8.55 16.97 0.04
N ILE A 35 7.99 15.78 -0.18
CA ILE A 35 6.60 15.75 -0.64
C ILE A 35 5.83 16.40 0.52
N PRO A 36 5.14 17.53 0.31
CA PRO A 36 4.34 18.13 1.37
C PRO A 36 3.48 17.01 1.95
N SER A 37 3.61 16.71 3.24
CA SER A 37 2.98 15.54 3.87
C SER A 37 1.49 15.44 3.53
N LEU A 38 0.85 16.59 3.27
CA LEU A 38 -0.50 16.74 2.75
C LEU A 38 -0.74 16.11 1.37
N SER A 39 0.12 16.34 0.39
CA SER A 39 -0.02 15.77 -0.96
C SER A 39 0.21 14.25 -0.98
N ALA A 40 1.16 13.76 -0.18
CA ALA A 40 1.36 12.33 0.04
C ALA A 40 0.14 11.69 0.72
N MET A 41 -0.42 12.36 1.74
CA MET A 41 -1.65 11.92 2.42
C MET A 41 -2.85 11.90 1.48
N LEU A 42 -3.01 12.93 0.65
CA LEU A 42 -4.11 13.01 -0.30
C LEU A 42 -4.01 11.90 -1.35
N GLY A 43 -2.80 11.65 -1.86
CA GLY A 43 -2.54 10.53 -2.75
C GLY A 43 -2.87 9.18 -2.11
N ALA A 44 -2.42 8.96 -0.86
CA ALA A 44 -2.73 7.73 -0.12
C ALA A 44 -4.24 7.57 0.12
N LEU A 45 -4.97 8.65 0.44
CA LEU A 45 -6.42 8.61 0.63
C LEU A 45 -7.15 8.29 -0.68
N PHE A 46 -6.72 8.89 -1.79
CA PHE A 46 -7.30 8.63 -3.10
C PHE A 46 -7.08 7.17 -3.50
N LEU A 47 -5.85 6.68 -3.36
CA LEU A 47 -5.51 5.27 -3.58
C LEU A 47 -6.37 4.35 -2.72
N TRP A 48 -6.49 4.63 -1.42
CA TRP A 48 -7.31 3.84 -0.49
C TRP A 48 -8.78 3.76 -0.92
N MET A 49 -9.38 4.89 -1.30
CA MET A 49 -10.78 4.98 -1.69
C MET A 49 -11.07 4.28 -3.03
N PHE A 50 -10.15 4.37 -4.00
CA PHE A 50 -10.34 3.81 -5.34
C PHE A 50 -9.80 2.38 -5.49
N TRP A 51 -9.10 1.83 -4.48
CA TRP A 51 -8.54 0.48 -4.52
C TRP A 51 -9.58 -0.63 -4.80
N PRO A 52 -10.76 -0.63 -4.14
CA PRO A 52 -11.80 -1.63 -4.42
C PRO A 52 -12.30 -1.58 -5.86
N SER A 53 -12.38 -0.39 -6.45
CA SER A 53 -12.75 -0.20 -7.86
C SER A 53 -11.67 -0.75 -8.78
N PHE A 54 -10.39 -0.49 -8.49
CA PHE A 54 -9.27 -1.01 -9.27
C PHE A 54 -9.23 -2.54 -9.30
N ASN A 55 -9.38 -3.17 -8.14
CA ASN A 55 -9.36 -4.63 -8.02
C ASN A 55 -10.58 -5.32 -8.66
N SER A 56 -11.69 -4.60 -8.82
CA SER A 56 -12.94 -5.15 -9.36
C SER A 56 -13.25 -4.76 -10.80
N ALA A 57 -12.52 -3.80 -11.38
CA ALA A 57 -12.80 -3.22 -12.71
C ALA A 57 -12.80 -4.26 -13.85
N LEU A 58 -11.96 -5.30 -13.76
CA LEU A 58 -11.83 -6.32 -14.79
C LEU A 58 -12.79 -7.51 -14.61
N LEU A 59 -13.56 -7.54 -13.51
CA LEU A 59 -14.50 -8.63 -13.22
C LEU A 59 -15.84 -8.39 -13.94
N ARG A 60 -16.29 -9.41 -14.68
CA ARG A 60 -17.54 -9.37 -15.46
C ARG A 60 -18.75 -9.87 -14.68
N SER A 61 -18.55 -10.80 -13.74
CA SER A 61 -19.61 -11.34 -12.90
C SER A 61 -19.99 -10.33 -11.81
N PRO A 62 -21.28 -9.94 -11.68
CA PRO A 62 -21.73 -9.00 -10.65
C PRO A 62 -21.45 -9.47 -9.22
N ILE A 63 -21.53 -10.78 -8.98
CA ILE A 63 -21.31 -11.39 -7.65
C ILE A 63 -19.82 -11.34 -7.31
N GLU A 64 -18.95 -11.72 -8.23
CA GLU A 64 -17.50 -11.64 -8.07
C GLU A 64 -17.04 -10.20 -7.87
N ARG A 65 -17.61 -9.25 -8.63
CA ARG A 65 -17.32 -7.82 -8.50
C ARG A 65 -17.69 -7.30 -7.13
N LYS A 66 -18.88 -7.66 -6.63
CA LYS A 66 -19.33 -7.33 -5.27
C LYS A 66 -18.37 -7.89 -4.23
N ASN A 67 -18.01 -9.16 -4.32
CA ASN A 67 -17.12 -9.81 -3.37
C ASN A 67 -15.72 -9.18 -3.40
N ALA A 68 -15.18 -8.90 -4.58
CA ALA A 68 -13.90 -8.22 -4.74
C ALA A 68 -13.88 -6.83 -4.09
N VAL A 69 -14.95 -6.05 -4.23
CA VAL A 69 -15.08 -4.74 -3.58
C VAL A 69 -15.05 -4.87 -2.06
N PHE A 70 -15.89 -5.74 -1.48
CA PHE A 70 -15.96 -5.90 -0.02
C PHE A 70 -14.65 -6.47 0.56
N ASN A 71 -14.10 -7.52 -0.05
CA ASN A 71 -12.87 -8.15 0.41
C ASN A 71 -11.69 -7.17 0.32
N THR A 72 -11.59 -6.39 -0.75
CA THR A 72 -10.56 -5.34 -0.85
C THR A 72 -10.75 -4.27 0.22
N TYR A 73 -11.98 -3.81 0.45
CA TYR A 73 -12.26 -2.81 1.47
C TYR A 73 -11.81 -3.26 2.87
N TYR A 74 -12.18 -4.49 3.27
CA TYR A 74 -11.79 -5.03 4.57
C TYR A 74 -10.28 -5.24 4.68
N ALA A 75 -9.61 -5.74 3.64
CA ALA A 75 -8.16 -5.91 3.63
C ALA A 75 -7.41 -4.58 3.81
N VAL A 76 -7.81 -3.54 3.10
CA VAL A 76 -7.16 -2.22 3.21
C VAL A 76 -7.49 -1.58 4.57
N ALA A 77 -8.71 -1.77 5.11
CA ALA A 77 -9.06 -1.29 6.44
C ALA A 77 -8.21 -1.93 7.56
N VAL A 78 -8.02 -3.25 7.52
CA VAL A 78 -7.14 -3.93 8.49
C VAL A 78 -5.68 -3.52 8.30
N SER A 79 -5.22 -3.36 7.05
CA SER A 79 -3.88 -2.86 6.74
C SER A 79 -3.61 -1.51 7.41
N VAL A 80 -4.59 -0.60 7.47
CA VAL A 80 -4.45 0.69 8.15
C VAL A 80 -4.25 0.51 9.65
N VAL A 81 -5.07 -0.32 10.30
CA VAL A 81 -4.98 -0.57 11.75
C VAL A 81 -3.64 -1.21 12.07
N THR A 82 -3.26 -2.25 11.34
CA THR A 82 -1.98 -2.96 11.52
C THR A 82 -0.79 -2.05 11.24
N ALA A 83 -0.85 -1.18 10.24
CA ALA A 83 0.22 -0.21 9.96
C ALA A 83 0.42 0.78 11.11
N ILE A 84 -0.67 1.29 11.69
CA ILE A 84 -0.62 2.22 12.82
C ILE A 84 -0.11 1.52 14.07
N SER A 85 -0.69 0.36 14.41
CA SER A 85 -0.29 -0.44 15.57
C SER A 85 1.17 -0.90 15.46
N GLY A 86 1.56 -1.42 14.29
CA GLY A 86 2.92 -1.86 14.00
C GLY A 86 3.92 -0.69 14.03
N SER A 87 3.56 0.47 13.50
CA SER A 87 4.41 1.66 13.60
C SER A 87 4.60 2.13 15.03
N SER A 88 3.57 2.07 15.87
CA SER A 88 3.67 2.47 17.27
C SER A 88 4.52 1.47 18.07
N LEU A 89 4.34 0.17 17.83
CA LEU A 89 5.09 -0.89 18.50
C LEU A 89 6.58 -0.90 18.11
N ALA A 90 6.89 -0.62 16.84
CA ALA A 90 8.27 -0.59 16.35
C ALA A 90 9.05 0.65 16.79
N HIS A 91 8.37 1.71 17.27
CA HIS A 91 9.05 2.92 17.71
C HIS A 91 9.39 2.83 19.21
N PRO A 92 10.65 3.07 19.63
CA PRO A 92 11.07 3.01 21.04
C PRO A 92 10.33 3.95 22.01
N GLN A 93 9.49 4.85 21.49
CA GLN A 93 8.73 5.88 22.22
C GLN A 93 7.23 5.81 21.88
N GLY A 94 6.77 4.78 21.16
CA GLY A 94 5.37 4.66 20.75
C GLY A 94 4.92 5.63 19.65
N LYS A 95 5.83 6.43 19.08
CA LYS A 95 5.50 7.44 18.07
C LYS A 95 5.17 6.82 16.72
N ILE A 96 4.16 7.36 16.05
CA ILE A 96 3.76 6.93 14.72
C ILE A 96 4.65 7.62 13.68
N SER A 97 5.38 6.83 12.90
CA SER A 97 6.19 7.33 11.80
C SER A 97 5.35 7.45 10.53
N LYS A 98 5.21 8.70 10.06
CA LYS A 98 4.35 9.04 8.92
C LYS A 98 4.78 8.31 7.64
N THR A 99 6.08 8.20 7.39
CA THR A 99 6.64 7.60 6.17
C THR A 99 6.24 6.12 6.01
N TYR A 100 6.34 5.33 7.08
CA TYR A 100 5.96 3.92 7.04
C TYR A 100 4.45 3.76 6.92
N VAL A 101 3.66 4.59 7.61
CA VAL A 101 2.20 4.51 7.58
C VAL A 101 1.65 4.84 6.18
N HIS A 102 2.17 5.84 5.48
CA HIS A 102 1.65 6.21 4.14
C HIS A 102 1.69 5.07 3.12
N SER A 103 2.72 4.23 3.17
CA SER A 103 2.85 3.11 2.25
C SER A 103 2.18 1.85 2.79
N ALA A 104 2.32 1.57 4.10
CA ALA A 104 1.79 0.36 4.71
C ALA A 104 0.26 0.30 4.77
N VAL A 105 -0.43 1.45 4.81
CA VAL A 105 -1.91 1.49 4.77
C VAL A 105 -2.50 0.93 3.47
N LEU A 106 -1.73 0.87 2.39
CA LEU A 106 -2.16 0.39 1.07
C LEU A 106 -1.79 -1.08 0.81
N ALA A 107 -0.96 -1.68 1.67
CA ALA A 107 -0.38 -3.00 1.44
C ALA A 107 -1.44 -4.11 1.34
N GLY A 108 -2.48 -4.06 2.18
CA GLY A 108 -3.59 -5.03 2.14
C GLY A 108 -4.31 -5.07 0.79
N GLY A 109 -4.46 -3.92 0.12
CA GLY A 109 -5.10 -3.83 -1.20
C GLY A 109 -4.26 -4.47 -2.31
N VAL A 110 -2.94 -4.36 -2.22
CA VAL A 110 -1.99 -5.04 -3.12
C VAL A 110 -2.06 -6.56 -2.89
N ALA A 111 -2.07 -6.99 -1.62
CA ALA A 111 -2.05 -8.39 -1.24
C ALA A 111 -3.27 -9.16 -1.75
N VAL A 112 -4.48 -8.61 -1.57
CA VAL A 112 -5.72 -9.27 -2.05
C VAL A 112 -6.01 -9.03 -3.53
N GLY A 113 -5.17 -8.30 -4.26
CA GLY A 113 -5.46 -7.84 -5.62
C GLY A 113 -5.93 -8.93 -6.58
N THR A 114 -5.32 -10.13 -6.56
CA THR A 114 -5.77 -11.25 -7.41
C THR A 114 -6.79 -12.17 -6.78
N SER A 115 -6.77 -12.32 -5.47
CA SER A 115 -7.61 -13.26 -4.73
C SER A 115 -8.94 -12.64 -4.27
N CYS A 116 -9.11 -11.32 -4.40
CA CYS A 116 -10.26 -10.59 -3.87
C CYS A 116 -11.62 -11.14 -4.32
N HIS A 117 -11.74 -11.65 -5.54
CA HIS A 117 -12.98 -12.24 -6.07
C HIS A 117 -13.19 -13.71 -5.69
N LEU A 118 -12.10 -14.41 -5.35
CA LEU A 118 -12.11 -15.84 -4.99
C LEU A 118 -12.36 -16.06 -3.50
N ILE A 119 -12.15 -15.04 -2.67
CA ILE A 119 -12.38 -15.13 -1.22
C ILE A 119 -13.89 -15.19 -0.94
N PRO A 120 -14.40 -16.33 -0.45
CA PRO A 120 -15.85 -16.52 -0.26
C PRO A 120 -16.36 -15.83 1.00
N SER A 121 -15.47 -15.55 1.97
CA SER A 121 -15.82 -15.02 3.27
C SER A 121 -14.92 -13.83 3.67
N PRO A 122 -15.50 -12.70 4.10
CA PRO A 122 -14.75 -11.46 4.34
C PRO A 122 -13.66 -11.54 5.41
N TRP A 123 -13.81 -12.40 6.41
CA TRP A 123 -12.81 -12.55 7.47
C TRP A 123 -11.47 -13.08 6.96
N LEU A 124 -11.47 -13.88 5.88
CA LEU A 124 -10.25 -14.34 5.23
C LEU A 124 -9.51 -13.21 4.52
N ALA A 125 -10.22 -12.14 4.13
CA ALA A 125 -9.59 -10.94 3.56
C ALA A 125 -9.00 -10.02 4.64
N MET A 126 -9.31 -10.25 5.91
CA MET A 126 -8.82 -9.46 7.05
C MET A 126 -7.52 -10.01 7.65
N VAL A 127 -7.09 -11.20 7.24
CA VAL A 127 -5.84 -11.85 7.67
C VAL A 127 -4.72 -11.47 6.71
#